data_AF-A0A432SEH7-F1
#
_entry.id   AF-A0A432SEH7-F1
#
_cell.length_a   1.000
_cell.length_b   1.000
_cell.length_c   1.000
_cell.angle_alpha   90.00
_cell.angle_beta   90.00
_cell.angle_gamma   90.00
#
_symmetry.space_group_name_H-M   'P 1'
#
loop_
_entity.id
_entity.type
_entity.pdbx_description
1 polymer ?
#
loop_
_entity_poly.entity_id
_entity_poly.type
_entity_poly.pdbx_seq_one_letter_code
_entity_poly.pdbx_strand_id
1 'polypeptide(L)'
;MGGLAGIVQYDTRDTIFTPASGLFAKATLRRFDERLGSSENFWRYGVKGFYFKSLVKKFTIGLRVEGEAVTKSNGDRIPFFANPFISMHDISAMRYQGEKMLLSEL
;
A
#
# COMPACT_ATOMS: atom_id res chain seq x y z
N MET A 1 -6.00 -20.07 2.32
CA MET A 1 -5.57 -18.80 2.94
C MET A 1 -6.81 -17.95 3.20
N GLY A 2 -7.53 -18.20 4.29
CA GLY A 2 -8.60 -17.33 4.73
C GLY A 2 -8.07 -16.16 5.54
N GLY A 3 -8.71 -15.00 5.44
CA GLY A 3 -8.29 -13.79 6.12
C GLY A 3 -9.34 -12.69 6.01
N LEU A 4 -9.26 -11.72 6.92
CA LEU A 4 -10.14 -10.55 6.95
C LEU A 4 -9.38 -9.31 6.48
N ALA A 5 -10.07 -8.44 5.76
CA ALA A 5 -9.51 -7.19 5.27
C ALA A 5 -10.44 -6.02 5.60
N GLY A 6 -9.89 -5.01 6.27
CA GLY A 6 -10.48 -3.68 6.42
C GLY A 6 -9.82 -2.71 5.44
N ILE A 7 -10.62 -2.00 4.66
CA ILE A 7 -10.13 -1.01 3.69
C ILE A 7 -10.86 0.30 3.94
N VAL A 8 -10.11 1.37 4.14
CA VAL A 8 -10.63 2.74 4.19
C VAL A 8 -10.03 3.50 3.03
N GLN A 9 -10.89 4.12 2.23
CA GLN A 9 -10.48 4.89 1.06
C GLN A 9 -11.16 6.25 1.07
N TYR A 10 -10.37 7.28 0.79
CA TYR A 10 -10.80 8.65 0.61
C TYR A 10 -10.26 9.12 -0.74
N ASP A 11 -11.16 9.50 -1.65
CA ASP A 11 -10.79 9.96 -2.99
C ASP A 11 -11.53 11.26 -3.29
N THR A 12 -10.78 12.34 -3.46
CA THR A 12 -11.28 13.66 -3.88
C THR A 12 -10.68 14.10 -5.20
N ARG A 13 -10.03 13.18 -5.93
CA ARG A 13 -9.47 13.49 -7.25
C ARG A 13 -10.58 13.80 -8.23
N ASP A 14 -10.30 14.78 -9.08
CA ASP A 14 -11.17 15.14 -10.20
C ASP A 14 -11.38 13.99 -11.20
N THR A 15 -10.35 13.18 -11.44
CA THR A 15 -10.42 11.97 -12.25
C THR A 15 -9.47 10.88 -11.75
N ILE A 16 -9.85 9.62 -11.98
CA ILE A 16 -9.06 8.45 -11.59
C ILE A 16 -7.90 8.14 -12.54
N PHE A 17 -7.95 8.64 -13.78
CA PHE A 17 -6.97 8.33 -14.83
C PHE A 17 -5.88 9.39 -14.98
N THR A 18 -6.25 10.68 -15.00
CA THR A 18 -5.33 11.81 -15.20
C THR A 18 -5.61 12.94 -14.21
N PRO A 19 -5.45 12.70 -12.90
CA PRO A 19 -5.84 13.67 -11.89
C PRO A 19 -5.04 14.97 -12.03
N ALA A 20 -5.72 16.11 -12.14
CA ALA A 20 -5.09 17.43 -12.14
C ALA A 20 -5.15 18.09 -10.76
N SER A 21 -6.09 17.66 -9.92
CA SER A 21 -6.25 18.14 -8.56
C SER A 21 -6.92 17.11 -7.65
N GLY A 22 -6.59 17.17 -6.37
CA GLY A 22 -7.26 16.39 -5.32
C GLY A 22 -6.33 15.44 -4.58
N LEU A 23 -6.91 14.65 -3.69
CA LEU A 23 -6.20 13.74 -2.81
C LEU A 23 -6.83 12.35 -2.89
N PHE A 24 -5.99 11.35 -3.10
CA PHE A 24 -6.33 9.96 -2.84
C PHE A 24 -5.57 9.49 -1.61
N ALA A 25 -6.29 8.95 -0.64
CA ALA A 25 -5.70 8.26 0.50
C ALA A 25 -6.40 6.91 0.66
N LYS A 26 -5.60 5.86 0.85
CA LYS A 26 -6.11 4.51 1.10
C LYS A 26 -5.32 3.86 2.20
N ALA A 27 -6.01 3.41 3.24
CA ALA A 27 -5.47 2.57 4.28
C ALA A 27 -6.06 1.16 4.13
N THR A 28 -5.24 0.14 4.33
CA THR A 28 -5.63 -1.26 4.26
C THR A 28 -5.02 -2.02 5.41
N LEU A 29 -5.86 -2.78 6.10
CA LEU A 29 -5.49 -3.66 7.18
C LEU A 29 -5.96 -5.07 6.81
N ARG A 30 -5.05 -6.03 6.80
CA ARG A 30 -5.40 -7.44 6.57
C ARG A 30 -4.91 -8.29 7.72
N ARG A 31 -5.77 -9.19 8.18
CA ARG A 31 -5.50 -10.18 9.22
C ARG A 31 -5.63 -11.57 8.63
N PHE A 32 -4.56 -12.33 8.71
CA PHE A 32 -4.55 -13.75 8.41
C PHE A 32 -4.38 -14.50 9.74
N ASP A 33 -5.26 -15.46 9.98
CA ASP A 33 -5.35 -16.20 11.24
C ASP A 33 -5.77 -17.64 10.97
N GLU A 34 -5.25 -18.59 11.75
CA GLU A 34 -5.65 -20.00 11.70
C GLU A 34 -7.15 -20.19 11.92
N ARG A 35 -7.74 -19.40 12.83
CA ARG A 35 -9.19 -19.43 13.09
C ARG A 35 -10.02 -18.99 11.89
N LEU A 36 -9.40 -18.29 10.94
CA LEU A 36 -10.01 -17.83 9.70
C LEU A 36 -9.69 -18.77 8.52
N GLY A 37 -9.00 -19.90 8.74
CA GLY A 37 -8.60 -20.84 7.69
C GLY A 37 -7.30 -20.46 6.97
N SER A 38 -6.44 -19.67 7.60
CA SER A 38 -5.04 -19.50 7.20
C SER A 38 -4.18 -20.63 7.79
N SER A 39 -3.05 -20.96 7.17
CA SER A 39 -2.03 -21.80 7.82
C SER A 39 -1.03 -20.98 8.63
N GLU A 40 -1.12 -19.64 8.54
CA GLU A 40 -0.11 -18.70 9.04
C GLU A 40 -0.78 -17.48 9.67
N ASN A 41 -0.22 -16.97 10.77
CA ASN A 41 -0.77 -15.87 11.56
C ASN A 41 0.02 -14.57 11.38
N PHE A 42 -0.49 -13.64 10.57
CA PHE A 42 0.17 -12.36 10.34
C PHE A 42 -0.80 -11.20 10.05
N TRP A 43 -0.30 -9.99 10.32
CA TRP A 43 -0.96 -8.75 9.96
C TRP A 43 -0.24 -8.10 8.78
N ARG A 44 -1.01 -7.54 7.84
CA ARG A 44 -0.49 -6.69 6.77
C ARG A 44 -1.17 -5.34 6.81
N TYR A 45 -0.35 -4.31 6.87
CA TYR A 45 -0.73 -2.90 6.85
C TYR A 45 -0.28 -2.30 5.53
N GLY A 46 -1.14 -1.48 4.92
CA GLY A 46 -0.82 -0.74 3.71
C GLY A 46 -1.42 0.65 3.77
N VAL A 47 -0.64 1.64 3.38
CA VAL A 47 -1.06 3.04 3.25
C VAL A 47 -0.60 3.54 1.89
N LYS A 48 -1.50 4.19 1.16
CA LYS A 48 -1.21 4.85 -0.10
C LYS A 48 -1.79 6.25 -0.08
N GLY A 49 -1.01 7.23 -0.51
CA GLY A 49 -1.37 8.63 -0.62
C GLY A 49 -0.92 9.16 -1.98
N PHE A 50 -1.83 9.78 -2.72
CA PHE A 50 -1.50 10.51 -3.95
C PHE A 50 -2.15 11.88 -3.87
N TYR A 51 -1.36 12.92 -4.00
CA TYR A 51 -1.81 14.29 -3.94
C TYR A 51 -1.47 15.02 -5.23
N PHE A 52 -2.46 15.62 -5.87
CA PHE A 52 -2.29 16.34 -7.13
C PHE A 52 -2.69 17.79 -6.94
N LYS A 53 -1.88 18.70 -7.50
CA LYS A 53 -2.18 20.13 -7.51
C LYS A 53 -1.75 20.77 -8.83
N SER A 54 -2.70 21.37 -9.51
CA SER A 54 -2.44 22.26 -10.64
C SER A 54 -1.93 23.61 -10.14
N LEU A 55 -0.69 24.00 -10.47
CA LEU A 55 -0.14 25.33 -10.14
C LEU A 55 -0.53 26.39 -11.19
N VAL A 56 -0.66 25.98 -12.45
CA VAL A 56 -1.04 26.81 -13.59
C VAL A 56 -1.87 25.94 -14.55
N LYS A 57 -2.67 26.51 -15.46
CA LYS A 57 -3.55 25.74 -16.39
C LYS A 57 -2.87 24.63 -17.20
N LYS A 58 -1.53 24.58 -17.24
CA LYS A 58 -0.72 23.61 -17.98
C LYS A 58 0.27 22.80 -17.13
N PHE A 59 0.36 23.04 -15.82
CA PHE A 59 1.37 22.39 -14.98
C PHE A 59 0.75 21.84 -13.69
N THR A 60 0.83 20.52 -13.54
CA THR A 60 0.34 19.76 -12.40
C THR A 60 1.51 19.08 -11.72
N ILE A 61 1.61 19.22 -10.40
CA ILE A 61 2.52 18.43 -9.57
C ILE A 61 1.75 17.29 -8.91
N GLY A 62 2.41 16.15 -8.71
CA GLY A 62 1.81 14.95 -8.15
C GLY A 62 2.72 14.29 -7.13
N LEU A 63 2.40 14.40 -5.85
CA LEU A 63 3.12 13.68 -4.79
C LEU A 63 2.52 12.29 -4.60
N ARG A 64 3.35 11.26 -4.62
CA ARG A 64 2.98 9.87 -4.31
C ARG A 64 3.73 9.39 -3.09
N VAL A 65 3.02 8.78 -2.15
CA VAL A 65 3.58 8.13 -0.97
C VAL A 65 2.91 6.78 -0.79
N GLU A 66 3.71 5.72 -0.70
CA GLU A 66 3.23 4.36 -0.42
C GLU A 66 4.04 3.74 0.69
N GLY A 67 3.36 3.08 1.63
CA GLY A 67 3.99 2.33 2.70
C GLY A 67 3.27 1.02 2.92
N GLU A 68 4.03 -0.06 3.04
CA GLU A 68 3.48 -1.37 3.38
C GLU A 68 4.33 -2.02 4.48
N ALA A 69 3.67 -2.66 5.43
CA ALA A 69 4.32 -3.36 6.52
C ALA A 69 3.61 -4.67 6.81
N VAL A 70 4.38 -5.68 7.19
CA VAL A 70 3.86 -6.96 7.65
C VAL A 70 4.43 -7.23 9.02
N THR A 71 3.60 -7.76 9.91
CA THR A 71 3.98 -8.04 11.30
C THR A 71 3.49 -9.42 11.70
N LYS A 72 4.38 -10.16 12.36
CA LYS A 72 4.11 -11.49 12.92
C LYS A 72 3.09 -11.39 14.03
N SER A 73 2.24 -12.39 14.15
CA SER A 73 1.37 -12.59 15.30
C SER A 73 1.65 -13.96 15.88
N ASN A 74 1.68 -14.08 17.21
CA ASN A 74 1.87 -15.35 17.92
C ASN A 74 3.20 -16.10 17.72
N GLY A 75 4.25 -15.43 17.21
CA GLY A 75 5.59 -16.03 17.12
C GLY A 75 5.84 -16.89 15.86
N ASP A 76 4.85 -17.01 14.97
CA ASP A 76 5.00 -17.69 13.69
C ASP A 76 5.84 -16.89 12.68
N ARG A 77 6.40 -17.60 11.69
CA ARG A 77 7.19 -17.00 10.62
C ARG A 77 6.27 -16.35 9.59
N ILE A 78 6.54 -15.09 9.21
CA ILE A 78 5.92 -14.52 8.01
C ILE A 78 6.43 -15.32 6.81
N PRO A 79 5.55 -15.88 5.96
CA PRO A 79 5.97 -16.56 4.76
C PRO A 79 6.64 -15.59 3.78
N PHE A 80 7.66 -16.05 3.05
CA PHE A 80 8.42 -15.18 2.13
C PHE A 80 7.52 -14.49 1.08
N PHE A 81 6.42 -15.13 0.67
CA PHE A 81 5.43 -14.57 -0.27
C PHE A 81 4.55 -13.46 0.31
N ALA A 82 4.47 -13.34 1.64
CA ALA A 82 3.68 -12.33 2.32
C ALA A 82 4.43 -11.00 2.47
N ASN A 83 5.76 -11.00 2.28
CA ASN A 83 6.58 -9.81 2.42
C ASN A 83 6.22 -8.77 1.34
N PRO A 84 5.95 -7.51 1.74
CA PRO A 84 5.74 -6.44 0.79
C PRO A 84 7.02 -6.20 0.00
N PHE A 85 6.84 -5.76 -1.24
CA PHE A 85 7.94 -5.37 -2.09
C PHE A 85 7.69 -3.98 -2.67
N ILE A 86 8.78 -3.24 -2.92
CA ILE A 86 8.69 -1.97 -3.62
C ILE A 86 8.31 -2.23 -5.08
N SER A 87 7.19 -1.64 -5.52
CA SER A 87 6.81 -1.56 -6.92
C SER A 87 6.86 -0.10 -7.36
N MET A 88 7.98 0.26 -7.96
CA MET A 88 8.28 1.60 -8.50
C MET A 88 8.61 1.43 -9.98
N HIS A 89 8.31 2.44 -10.81
CA HIS A 89 8.88 2.47 -12.15
C HIS A 89 10.41 2.46 -12.01
N ASP A 90 11.13 1.77 -12.91
CA ASP A 90 12.59 1.56 -12.84
C ASP A 90 13.13 0.65 -11.71
N ILE A 91 12.27 0.09 -10.85
CA ILE A 91 12.67 -0.94 -9.88
C ILE A 91 11.97 -2.26 -10.22
N SER A 92 12.76 -3.29 -10.53
CA SER A 92 12.24 -4.64 -10.73
C SER A 92 11.42 -5.08 -9.52
N ALA A 93 10.19 -5.53 -9.77
CA ALA A 93 9.33 -6.09 -8.73
C ALA A 93 10.06 -7.20 -7.97
N MET A 94 9.78 -7.34 -6.67
CA MET A 94 10.37 -8.34 -5.78
C MET A 94 11.89 -8.17 -5.51
N ARG A 95 12.54 -7.10 -5.99
CA ARG A 95 13.97 -6.83 -5.72
C ARG A 95 14.22 -6.37 -4.28
N TYR A 96 13.30 -5.58 -3.73
CA TYR A 96 13.34 -5.14 -2.33
C TYR A 96 12.19 -5.78 -1.57
N GLN A 97 12.44 -6.97 -1.03
CA GLN A 97 11.51 -7.66 -0.13
C GLN A 97 11.96 -7.41 1.31
N GLY A 98 11.03 -6.94 2.14
CA GLY A 98 11.29 -6.70 3.56
C GLY A 98 9.99 -6.72 4.35
N GLU A 99 10.08 -6.78 5.68
CA GLU A 99 8.91 -6.73 6.54
C GLU A 99 8.26 -5.32 6.55
N LYS A 100 9.01 -4.29 6.10
CA LYS A 100 8.55 -2.90 5.98
C LYS A 100 9.08 -2.28 4.69
N MET A 101 8.25 -1.46 4.06
CA MET A 101 8.55 -0.75 2.83
C MET A 101 7.95 0.66 2.90
N LEU A 102 8.72 1.64 2.44
CA LEU A 102 8.26 3.02 2.26
C LEU A 102 8.82 3.55 0.94
N LEU A 103 7.95 4.16 0.14
CA LEU A 103 8.26 4.80 -1.13
C LEU A 103 7.62 6.19 -1.16
N SER A 104 8.37 7.18 -1.65
CA SER A 104 7.86 8.52 -1.91
C SER A 104 8.43 9.06 -3.22
N GLU A 105 7.57 9.60 -4.09
CA GLU A 105 7.91 10.18 -5.40
C GLU A 105 7.17 11.52 -5.58
N LEU A 106 7.74 12.44 -6.36
CA LEU A 106 7.21 13.80 -6.64
C LEU A 106 6.98 14.02 -8.15
#